data_AF-A0A6A8AKX8-F1
#
_entry.id   AF-A0A6A8AKX8-F1
#
_cell.length_a   1.000
_cell.length_b   1.000
_cell.length_c   1.000
_cell.angle_alpha   90.00
_cell.angle_beta   90.00
_cell.angle_gamma   90.00
#
_symmetry.space_group_name_H-M   'P 1'
#
loop_
_entity.id
_entity.type
_entity.pdbx_description
1 polymer ?
#
loop_
_entity_poly.entity_id
_entity_poly.type
_entity_poly.pdbx_seq_one_letter_code
_entity_poly.pdbx_strand_id
1 'polypeptide(L)'
;MRAASIFIAFFLLFTAASIAVPIPLFPGNMIAALFGIPASDYMPYLEALTNGLTYGFVTWLVFFLIDKKLEKSMSINSKKISR
;
A
#
# COMPACT_ATOMS: atom_id res chain seq x y z
N MET A 1 9.24 13.14 4.78
CA MET A 1 9.73 12.74 3.45
C MET A 1 9.91 11.22 3.27
N ARG A 2 10.13 10.40 4.31
CA ARG A 2 10.29 8.93 4.16
C ARG A 2 9.01 8.19 3.73
N ALA A 3 7.86 8.62 4.23
CA ALA A 3 6.61 7.89 4.04
C ALA A 3 6.17 7.85 2.57
N ALA A 4 6.28 8.97 1.84
CA ALA A 4 5.93 9.01 0.41
C ALA A 4 6.80 8.06 -0.43
N SER A 5 8.10 7.95 -0.13
CA SER A 5 9.01 7.02 -0.82
C SER A 5 8.63 5.55 -0.58
N ILE A 6 8.19 5.21 0.64
CA ILE A 6 7.69 3.87 0.97
C ILE A 6 6.45 3.57 0.13
N PHE A 7 5.47 4.49 0.10
CA PHE A 7 4.29 4.32 -0.73
C PHE A 7 4.65 4.08 -2.20
N ILE A 8 5.51 4.92 -2.79
CA ILE A 8 5.90 4.80 -4.21
C ILE A 8 6.60 3.47 -4.48
N ALA A 9 7.55 3.06 -3.64
CA ALA A 9 8.28 1.81 -3.82
C ALA A 9 7.35 0.59 -3.79
N PHE A 10 6.46 0.52 -2.79
CA PHE A 10 5.52 -0.60 -2.67
C PHE A 10 4.42 -0.53 -3.73
N PHE A 11 3.95 0.66 -4.10
CA PHE A 11 3.01 0.84 -5.21
C PHE A 11 3.56 0.26 -6.50
N LEU A 12 4.80 0.62 -6.86
CA LEU A 12 5.45 0.11 -8.07
C LEU A 12 5.67 -1.40 -7.99
N LEU A 13 6.14 -1.90 -6.84
CA LEU A 13 6.37 -3.33 -6.62
C LEU A 13 5.09 -4.14 -6.81
N PHE A 14 4.00 -3.75 -6.14
CA PHE A 14 2.74 -4.50 -6.18
C PHE A 14 2.00 -4.35 -7.51
N THR A 15 2.11 -3.19 -8.17
CA THR A 15 1.57 -3.02 -9.53
C THR A 15 2.33 -3.92 -10.51
N ALA A 16 3.67 -3.88 -10.50
CA ALA A 16 4.50 -4.71 -11.37
C ALA A 16 4.28 -6.20 -11.11
N ALA A 17 4.20 -6.62 -9.84
CA ALA A 17 3.91 -8.00 -9.48
C ALA A 17 2.53 -8.44 -9.97
N SER A 18 1.50 -7.58 -9.85
CA SER A 18 0.15 -7.89 -10.33
C SER A 18 0.06 -7.98 -11.86
N ILE A 19 0.91 -7.25 -12.59
CA ILE A 19 1.02 -7.37 -14.05
C ILE A 19 1.79 -8.66 -14.44
N ALA A 20 2.88 -8.95 -13.74
CA ALA A 20 3.76 -10.07 -14.06
C ALA A 20 3.14 -11.44 -13.71
N VAL A 21 2.24 -11.48 -12.73
CA VAL A 21 1.64 -12.73 -12.24
C VAL A 21 0.19 -12.82 -12.74
N PRO A 22 -0.14 -13.83 -13.58
CA PRO A 22 -1.48 -14.00 -14.15
C PRO A 22 -2.43 -14.67 -13.14
N ILE A 23 -2.51 -14.12 -11.93
CA ILE A 23 -3.37 -14.61 -10.87
C ILE A 23 -4.28 -13.45 -10.46
N PRO A 24 -5.61 -13.68 -10.39
CA PRO A 24 -6.53 -12.66 -9.90
C PRO A 24 -6.21 -12.35 -8.43
N LEU A 25 -5.73 -11.14 -8.18
CA LEU A 25 -5.32 -10.69 -6.86
C LEU A 25 -6.38 -9.74 -6.28
N PHE A 26 -6.84 -10.06 -5.07
CA PHE A 26 -7.67 -9.18 -4.26
C PHE A 26 -6.89 -7.92 -3.85
N PRO A 27 -7.53 -6.75 -3.70
CA PRO A 27 -8.93 -6.47 -4.04
C PRO A 27 -9.15 -6.11 -5.51
N GLY A 28 -8.09 -6.03 -6.32
CA GLY A 28 -8.16 -5.59 -7.72
C GLY A 28 -9.19 -6.37 -8.53
N ASN A 29 -9.18 -7.70 -8.42
CA ASN A 29 -10.14 -8.58 -9.10
C ASN A 29 -11.62 -8.36 -8.73
N MET A 30 -11.92 -7.60 -7.67
CA MET A 30 -13.30 -7.25 -7.32
C MET A 30 -13.82 -6.02 -8.08
N ILE A 31 -12.95 -5.22 -8.69
CA ILE A 31 -13.33 -4.01 -9.43
C ILE A 31 -14.35 -4.36 -10.52
N ALA A 32 -14.07 -5.38 -11.33
CA ALA A 32 -14.96 -5.82 -12.40
C ALA A 32 -16.35 -6.19 -11.86
N ALA A 33 -16.39 -6.96 -10.76
CA ALA A 33 -17.63 -7.40 -10.13
C ALA A 33 -18.40 -6.24 -9.49
N LEU A 34 -17.71 -5.29 -8.87
CA LEU A 34 -18.31 -4.17 -8.15
C LEU A 34 -18.93 -3.14 -9.11
N PHE A 35 -18.30 -2.91 -10.26
CA PHE A 35 -18.75 -1.92 -11.24
C PHE A 35 -19.52 -2.54 -12.42
N GLY A 36 -19.70 -3.87 -12.44
CA GLY A 36 -20.38 -4.57 -13.54
C GLY A 36 -19.68 -4.42 -14.89
N ILE A 37 -18.36 -4.22 -14.88
CA ILE A 37 -17.58 -3.96 -16.08
C ILE A 37 -17.26 -5.31 -16.75
N PRO A 38 -17.55 -5.49 -18.05
CA PRO A 38 -17.19 -6.71 -18.78
C PRO A 38 -15.69 -6.96 -18.71
N ALA A 39 -15.28 -8.24 -18.65
CA ALA A 39 -13.89 -8.62 -18.75
C ALA A 39 -13.33 -8.21 -20.12
N SER A 40 -12.63 -7.08 -20.14
CA SER A 40 -12.00 -6.47 -21.30
C SER A 40 -10.47 -6.55 -21.18
N ASP A 41 -9.75 -6.40 -22.29
CA ASP A 41 -8.29 -6.45 -22.32
C ASP A 41 -7.59 -5.42 -21.40
N TYR A 42 -8.28 -4.33 -21.03
CA TYR A 42 -7.74 -3.34 -20.08
C TYR A 42 -7.95 -3.71 -18.60
N MET A 43 -8.79 -4.71 -18.30
CA MET A 43 -9.16 -5.07 -16.93
C MET A 43 -7.95 -5.47 -16.09
N PRO A 44 -7.01 -6.31 -16.58
CA PRO A 44 -5.83 -6.70 -15.79
C PRO A 44 -4.99 -5.51 -15.34
N TYR A 45 -4.93 -4.43 -16.13
CA TYR A 45 -4.20 -3.22 -15.75
C TYR A 45 -4.91 -2.41 -14.67
N LEU A 46 -6.25 -2.33 -14.71
CA LEU A 46 -7.04 -1.69 -13.65
C LEU A 46 -6.97 -2.47 -12.34
N GLU A 47 -7.04 -3.79 -12.42
CA GLU A 47 -6.87 -4.66 -11.25
C GLU A 47 -5.46 -4.48 -10.65
N ALA A 48 -4.42 -4.49 -11.50
CA ALA A 48 -3.05 -4.25 -11.07
C ALA A 48 -2.84 -2.88 -10.43
N LEU A 49 -3.44 -1.83 -11.00
CA LEU A 49 -3.39 -0.48 -10.44
C LEU A 49 -4.08 -0.42 -9.07
N THR A 50 -5.24 -1.05 -8.95
CA THR A 50 -6.00 -1.12 -7.70
C THR A 50 -5.22 -1.86 -6.62
N ASN A 51 -4.58 -2.98 -6.98
CA ASN A 51 -3.70 -3.73 -6.09
C ASN A 51 -2.49 -2.88 -5.66
N GLY A 52 -1.81 -2.24 -6.61
CA GLY A 52 -0.71 -1.33 -6.33
C GLY A 52 -1.08 -0.24 -5.33
N LEU A 53 -2.20 0.45 -5.58
CA LEU A 53 -2.71 1.50 -4.69
C LEU A 53 -3.05 0.95 -3.30
N THR A 54 -3.78 -0.16 -3.24
CA THR A 54 -4.23 -0.74 -1.97
C THR A 54 -3.05 -1.20 -1.13
N TYR A 55 -2.17 -2.03 -1.70
CA TYR A 55 -1.04 -2.58 -0.96
C TYR A 55 0.02 -1.54 -0.64
N GLY A 56 0.27 -0.60 -1.56
CA GLY A 56 1.12 0.55 -1.30
C GLY A 56 0.60 1.39 -0.15
N PHE A 57 -0.71 1.67 -0.11
CA PHE A 57 -1.35 2.46 0.95
C PHE A 57 -1.33 1.76 2.30
N VAL A 58 -1.69 0.47 2.35
CA VAL A 58 -1.67 -0.33 3.58
C VAL A 58 -0.25 -0.38 4.16
N THR A 59 0.75 -0.64 3.31
CA THR A 59 2.15 -0.70 3.74
C THR A 59 2.60 0.65 4.28
N TRP A 60 2.32 1.73 3.53
CA TRP A 60 2.60 3.10 3.95
C TRP A 60 1.98 3.42 5.33
N LEU A 61 0.72 3.04 5.55
CA LEU A 61 0.00 3.28 6.79
C LEU A 61 0.65 2.54 7.96
N VAL A 62 1.05 1.28 7.77
CA VAL A 62 1.78 0.50 8.80
C VAL A 62 3.09 1.21 9.19
N PHE A 63 3.91 1.60 8.21
CA PHE A 63 5.15 2.32 8.48
C PHE A 63 4.91 3.67 9.16
N PHE A 64 3.88 4.39 8.75
CA PHE A 64 3.51 5.66 9.37
C PHE A 64 3.11 5.49 10.85
N LEU A 65 2.32 4.46 11.18
CA LEU A 65 1.95 4.16 12.56
C LEU A 65 3.16 3.76 13.41
N ILE A 66 4.07 2.97 12.85
CA ILE A 66 5.31 2.58 13.53
C ILE A 66 6.19 3.80 13.81
N ASP A 67 6.39 4.67 12.81
CA ASP A 67 7.20 5.89 12.95
C ASP A 67 6.64 6.80 14.05
N LYS A 68 5.31 7.04 14.05
CA LYS A 68 4.62 7.78 15.12
C LYS A 68 4.79 7.14 16.49
N LYS A 69 4.75 5.81 16.58
CA LYS A 69 4.93 5.08 17.85
C LYS A 69 6.35 5.25 18.38
N LEU A 70 7.35 5.16 17.49
CA LEU A 70 8.76 5.33 17.84
C LEU A 70 9.06 6.76 18.31
N GLU A 71 8.60 7.77 17.59
CA GLU A 71 8.76 9.18 17.96
C GLU A 71 8.15 9.48 19.34
N LYS A 72 6.94 8.97 19.59
CA LYS A 72 6.29 9.10 20.90
C LYS A 72 7.10 8.43 22.01
N SER A 73 7.63 7.22 21.77
CA SER A 73 8.42 6.48 22.77
C SER A 73 9.73 7.20 23.13
N MET A 74 10.41 7.80 22.15
CA MET A 74 11.65 8.54 22.37
C MET A 74 11.42 9.83 23.16
N SER A 75 10.35 10.57 22.86
CA SER A 75 10.03 11.81 23.59
C SER A 75 9.70 11.56 25.07
N ILE A 76 9.01 10.45 25.38
CA ILE A 76 8.70 10.05 26.76
C ILE A 76 9.99 9.67 27.51
N ASN A 77 10.88 8.92 26.88
CA ASN A 77 12.13 8.50 27.52
C ASN A 77 13.07 9.69 27.81
N SER A 78 13.19 10.64 26.88
CA SER A 78 13.95 11.87 27.09
C SER A 78 13.45 12.68 28.29
N LYS A 79 12.12 12.82 28.46
CA LYS A 79 11.52 13.49 29.63
C LYS A 79 11.77 12.75 30.95
N LYS A 80 11.91 11.42 30.92
CA LYS A 80 12.18 10.61 32.12
C LYS A 80 13.64 10.70 32.58
N ILE A 81 14.59 10.84 31.66
CA ILE A 81 16.03 10.97 31.97
C ILE A 81 16.38 12.38 32.49
N SER A 82 15.60 13.39 32.12
CA SER A 82 15.79 14.79 32.54
C SER A 82 15.22 15.14 33.93
N ARG A 83 14.58 14.19 34.63
CA ARG A 83 14.01 14.37 35.97
C ARG A 83 14.78 13.52 36.97
#